data_AF-A0A7S1Z4Q6-F1
#
_entry.id   AF-A0A7S1Z4Q6-F1
#
_cell.length_a   1.000
_cell.length_b   1.000
_cell.length_c   1.000
_cell.angle_alpha   90.00
_cell.angle_beta   90.00
_cell.angle_gamma   90.00
#
_symmetry.space_group_name_H-M   'P 1'
#
loop_
_entity.id
_entity.type
_entity.pdbx_description
1 polymer ?
#
loop_
_entity_poly.entity_id
_entity_poly.type
_entity_poly.pdbx_seq_one_letter_code
_entity_poly.pdbx_strand_id
1 'polypeptide(L)'
;SPSLLLPLPTVTKNNNNNNNNTKSLKYIMNQTQRKCHEIPKCPNLYIDAFRTHKQQFLSPKKAAVFILTHYHADHYTGLPRDYNPPSSLSKSESNKIHCTPITAALLKHVHGVHEDIVIEHEYGVTWDFIVEEEEDRKKT
;
A
#
# COMPACT_ATOMS: atom_id res chain seq x y z
N SER A 1 39.66 29.17 1.35
CA SER A 1 38.42 28.47 1.70
C SER A 1 38.75 27.33 2.63
N PRO A 2 38.48 27.43 3.94
CA PRO A 2 38.81 26.37 4.89
C PRO A 2 37.68 25.35 4.98
N SER A 3 38.03 24.08 4.80
CA SER A 3 37.17 22.91 4.99
C SER A 3 36.89 22.69 6.48
N LEU A 4 35.63 22.71 6.88
CA LEU A 4 35.18 22.35 8.22
C LEU A 4 35.22 20.83 8.39
N LEU A 5 36.28 20.31 9.01
CA LEU A 5 36.31 18.95 9.56
C LEU A 5 35.70 19.01 10.98
N LEU A 6 34.54 18.39 11.18
CA LEU A 6 34.00 18.18 12.53
C LEU A 6 34.55 16.86 13.11
N PRO A 7 34.96 16.83 14.40
CA PRO A 7 35.53 15.63 15.01
C PRO A 7 34.46 14.58 15.36
N LEU A 8 34.84 13.29 15.21
CA LEU A 8 34.04 12.15 15.66
C LEU A 8 33.93 12.10 17.19
N PRO A 9 32.73 11.84 17.77
CA PRO A 9 32.62 11.67 19.20
C PRO A 9 33.12 10.29 19.64
N THR A 10 34.06 10.29 20.58
CA THR A 10 34.45 9.14 21.40
C THR A 10 33.33 8.81 22.40
N VAL A 11 32.93 7.53 22.47
CA VAL A 11 31.98 7.05 23.47
C VAL A 11 32.76 6.48 24.66
N THR A 12 32.74 7.23 25.76
CA THR A 12 33.19 6.81 27.08
C THR A 12 32.13 5.89 27.71
N LYS A 13 32.52 4.67 28.13
CA LYS A 13 31.68 3.83 28.99
C LYS A 13 31.57 4.50 30.36
N ASN A 14 30.35 4.83 30.79
CA ASN A 14 30.07 5.17 32.18
C ASN A 14 28.90 4.31 32.68
N ASN A 15 29.21 3.39 33.59
CA ASN A 15 28.25 2.72 34.43
C ASN A 15 27.68 3.75 35.40
N ASN A 16 26.35 3.89 35.46
CA ASN A 16 25.69 4.30 36.69
C ASN A 16 24.25 3.80 36.71
N ASN A 17 23.99 2.95 37.70
CA ASN A 17 22.66 2.62 38.20
C ASN A 17 21.97 3.91 38.64
N ASN A 18 20.74 4.13 38.20
CA ASN A 18 19.73 4.79 39.02
C ASN A 18 18.33 4.40 38.55
N ASN A 19 17.63 3.70 39.45
CA ASN A 19 16.20 3.47 39.43
C ASN A 19 15.48 4.81 39.33
N ASN A 20 14.66 5.01 38.30
CA ASN A 20 13.54 5.95 38.36
C ASN A 20 12.39 5.44 37.48
N ASN A 21 11.24 5.39 38.12
CA ASN A 21 10.07 4.61 37.79
C ASN A 21 9.14 5.38 36.82
N THR A 22 9.61 5.63 35.60
CA THR A 22 8.74 6.09 34.51
C THR A 22 8.51 4.93 33.56
N LYS A 23 7.37 4.26 33.67
CA LYS A 23 6.86 3.36 32.62
C LYS A 23 6.59 4.20 31.37
N SER A 24 7.64 4.52 30.62
CA SER A 24 7.51 4.81 29.20
C SER A 24 6.92 3.55 28.61
N LEU A 25 5.63 3.61 28.26
CA LEU A 25 5.02 2.67 27.34
C LEU A 25 5.76 2.86 26.01
N LYS A 26 6.93 2.21 25.90
CA LYS A 26 7.55 1.94 24.61
C LYS A 26 6.56 1.01 23.92
N TYR A 27 5.69 1.61 23.12
CA TYR A 27 4.97 0.90 22.09
C TYR A 27 6.04 0.41 21.11
N ILE A 28 6.61 -0.76 21.43
CA ILE A 28 7.46 -1.49 20.50
C ILE A 28 6.51 -1.95 19.41
N MET A 29 6.44 -1.17 18.35
CA MET A 29 5.72 -1.51 17.14
C MET A 29 6.41 -2.77 16.61
N ASN A 30 5.85 -3.94 16.94
CA ASN A 30 6.23 -5.21 16.35
C ASN A 30 5.97 -5.08 14.85
N GLN A 31 7.02 -4.71 14.10
CA GLN A 31 6.98 -4.55 12.64
C GLN A 31 6.55 -5.83 11.90
N THR A 32 6.41 -6.95 12.63
CA THR A 32 5.93 -8.25 12.17
C THR A 32 4.41 -8.36 12.05
N GLN A 33 3.61 -7.43 12.57
CA GLN A 33 2.16 -7.40 12.33
C GLN A 33 1.76 -6.37 11.26
N ARG A 34 2.32 -6.50 10.04
CA ARG A 34 1.85 -5.78 8.84
C ARG A 34 0.53 -6.35 8.32
N LYS A 35 -0.50 -6.39 9.17
CA LYS A 35 -1.83 -6.90 8.83
C LYS A 35 -2.78 -5.76 8.43
N CYS A 36 -2.25 -4.68 7.87
CA CYS A 36 -2.99 -3.42 7.61
C CYS A 36 -3.37 -3.22 6.13
N HIS A 37 -3.36 -4.29 5.34
CA HIS A 37 -3.38 -4.16 3.88
C HIS A 37 -4.69 -4.63 3.24
N GLU A 38 -5.48 -5.45 3.91
CA GLU A 38 -6.83 -5.83 3.50
C GLU A 38 -7.81 -5.32 4.54
N ILE A 39 -8.91 -4.71 4.12
CA ILE A 39 -9.92 -4.20 5.04
C ILE A 39 -10.75 -5.38 5.58
N PRO A 40 -10.87 -5.55 6.92
CA PRO A 40 -11.72 -6.59 7.49
C PRO A 40 -13.17 -6.45 6.98
N LYS A 41 -13.77 -7.58 6.57
CA LYS A 41 -15.13 -7.66 5.99
C LYS A 41 -15.29 -7.07 4.58
N CYS A 42 -14.21 -6.64 3.94
CA CYS A 42 -14.21 -6.19 2.55
C CYS A 42 -13.19 -7.03 1.75
N PRO A 43 -13.55 -8.27 1.37
CA PRO A 43 -12.62 -9.14 0.65
C PRO A 43 -12.21 -8.51 -0.68
N ASN A 44 -10.96 -8.71 -1.07
CA ASN A 44 -10.38 -8.15 -2.30
C ASN A 44 -10.30 -6.61 -2.34
N LEU A 45 -10.46 -5.94 -1.20
CA LEU A 45 -10.18 -4.51 -1.06
C LEU A 45 -8.91 -4.30 -0.25
N TYR A 46 -7.91 -3.73 -0.92
CA TYR A 46 -6.58 -3.57 -0.36
C TYR A 46 -6.14 -2.12 -0.29
N ILE A 47 -5.29 -1.78 0.69
CA ILE A 47 -4.67 -0.45 0.82
C ILE A 47 -3.14 -0.60 0.83
N ASP A 48 -2.47 0.11 -0.08
CA ASP A 48 -1.00 0.18 -0.20
C ASP A 48 -0.31 -1.19 -0.14
N ALA A 49 -0.95 -2.19 -0.77
CA ALA A 49 -0.67 -3.60 -0.55
C ALA A 49 0.06 -4.27 -1.73
N PHE A 50 0.59 -3.49 -2.67
CA PHE A 50 1.08 -3.98 -3.97
C PHE A 50 2.23 -4.99 -3.82
N ARG A 51 3.06 -4.88 -2.78
CA ARG A 51 4.12 -5.85 -2.48
C ARG A 51 3.56 -7.16 -1.95
N THR A 52 2.71 -7.07 -0.93
CA THR A 52 2.17 -8.23 -0.20
C THR A 52 1.20 -9.02 -1.07
N HIS A 53 0.43 -8.33 -1.91
CA HIS A 53 -0.60 -8.90 -2.78
C HIS A 53 -0.18 -8.83 -4.26
N LYS A 54 1.12 -8.85 -4.54
CA LYS A 54 1.67 -8.75 -5.90
C LYS A 54 1.09 -9.79 -6.85
N GLN A 55 0.94 -11.04 -6.39
CA GLN A 55 0.37 -12.11 -7.21
C GLN A 55 -1.10 -11.85 -7.52
N GLN A 56 -1.88 -11.43 -6.52
CA GLN A 56 -3.28 -11.03 -6.72
C GLN A 56 -3.38 -9.86 -7.70
N PHE A 57 -2.45 -8.90 -7.64
CA PHE A 57 -2.41 -7.77 -8.56
C PHE A 57 -2.04 -8.17 -10.00
N LEU A 58 -1.01 -9.00 -10.18
CA LEU A 58 -0.45 -9.37 -11.48
C LEU A 58 -1.21 -10.48 -12.20
N SER A 59 -1.78 -11.41 -11.44
CA SER A 59 -2.47 -12.59 -11.93
C SER A 59 -3.71 -12.84 -11.07
N PRO A 60 -4.69 -11.92 -11.14
CA PRO A 60 -5.90 -12.03 -10.34
C PRO A 60 -6.67 -13.31 -10.67
N LYS A 61 -7.05 -14.05 -9.63
CA LYS A 61 -8.07 -15.11 -9.74
C LYS A 61 -9.49 -14.55 -9.71
N LYS A 62 -9.65 -13.42 -9.03
CA LYS A 62 -10.88 -12.62 -8.91
C LYS A 62 -10.46 -11.15 -9.02
N ALA A 63 -11.32 -10.30 -9.56
CA ALA A 63 -11.06 -8.86 -9.61
C ALA A 63 -10.93 -8.30 -8.18
N ALA A 64 -9.92 -7.45 -7.98
CA ALA A 64 -9.67 -6.79 -6.70
C ALA A 64 -9.49 -5.28 -6.88
N VAL A 65 -9.77 -4.56 -5.80
CA VAL A 65 -9.61 -3.11 -5.70
C VAL A 65 -8.42 -2.81 -4.81
N PHE A 66 -7.52 -1.97 -5.30
CA PHE A 66 -6.36 -1.48 -4.58
C PHE A 66 -6.50 0.03 -4.41
N ILE A 67 -6.49 0.51 -3.18
CA ILE A 67 -6.39 1.94 -2.88
C ILE A 67 -4.91 2.27 -2.72
N LEU A 68 -4.44 3.27 -3.47
CA LEU A 68 -3.12 3.87 -3.25
C LEU A 68 -3.30 5.22 -2.56
N THR A 69 -2.84 5.32 -1.32
CA THR A 69 -3.05 6.52 -0.49
C THR A 69 -2.29 7.73 -1.03
N HIS A 70 -1.05 7.54 -1.48
CA HIS A 70 -0.21 8.58 -2.08
C HIS A 70 0.97 7.97 -2.85
N TYR A 71 1.61 8.78 -3.71
CA TYR A 71 2.74 8.36 -4.54
C TYR A 71 4.07 8.41 -3.79
N HIS A 72 4.34 7.40 -2.97
CA HIS A 72 5.64 7.20 -2.33
C HIS A 72 6.08 5.73 -2.40
N ALA A 73 7.40 5.53 -2.56
CA ALA A 73 7.95 4.27 -3.06
C ALA A 73 7.60 3.06 -2.20
N ASP A 74 7.58 3.21 -0.88
CA ASP A 74 7.20 2.15 0.07
C ASP A 74 5.73 1.68 -0.07
N HIS A 75 4.83 2.55 -0.53
CA HIS A 75 3.40 2.23 -0.71
C HIS A 75 3.10 1.55 -2.05
N TYR A 76 3.70 2.01 -3.15
CA TYR A 76 3.52 1.38 -4.47
C TYR A 76 4.56 0.29 -4.77
N THR A 77 5.49 0.01 -3.84
CA THR A 77 6.47 -1.07 -4.02
C THR A 77 5.75 -2.36 -4.40
N GLY A 78 6.19 -3.00 -5.49
CA GLY A 78 5.58 -4.23 -6.02
C GLY A 78 4.69 -4.02 -7.24
N LEU A 79 4.22 -2.80 -7.47
CA LEU A 79 3.55 -2.41 -8.71
C LEU A 79 4.59 -2.32 -9.85
N PRO A 80 4.47 -3.14 -10.91
CA PRO A 80 5.40 -3.06 -12.03
C PRO A 80 5.34 -1.70 -12.71
N ARG A 81 6.49 -1.27 -13.23
CA ARG A 81 6.53 -0.12 -14.14
C ARG A 81 5.92 -0.53 -15.48
N ASP A 82 5.30 0.42 -16.17
CA ASP A 82 4.70 0.21 -17.49
C ASP A 82 3.68 -0.94 -17.50
N TYR A 83 2.99 -1.11 -16.36
CA TYR A 83 2.08 -2.23 -16.16
C TYR A 83 0.85 -2.08 -17.05
N ASN A 84 0.69 -3.07 -17.92
CA ASN A 84 -0.50 -3.29 -18.71
C ASN A 84 -1.18 -4.57 -18.22
N PRO A 85 -2.50 -4.55 -17.96
CA PRO A 85 -3.22 -5.77 -17.63
C PRO A 85 -3.10 -6.78 -18.79
N PRO A 86 -3.07 -8.10 -18.50
CA PRO A 86 -3.02 -9.13 -19.53
C PRO A 86 -4.21 -8.97 -20.49
N SER A 87 -3.97 -9.07 -21.80
CA SER A 87 -5.03 -8.97 -22.82
C SER A 87 -6.11 -10.05 -22.70
N SER A 88 -5.83 -11.13 -21.97
CA SER A 88 -6.78 -12.21 -21.68
C SER A 88 -7.80 -11.85 -20.60
N LEU A 89 -7.58 -10.79 -19.82
CA LEU A 89 -8.58 -10.31 -18.86
C LEU A 89 -9.45 -9.25 -19.51
N SER A 90 -10.76 -9.38 -19.35
CA SER A 90 -11.65 -8.28 -19.72
C SER A 90 -11.37 -7.06 -18.83
N LYS A 91 -11.68 -5.87 -19.35
CA LYS A 91 -11.53 -4.60 -18.61
C LYS A 91 -12.32 -4.58 -17.29
N SER A 92 -13.38 -5.39 -17.17
CA SER A 92 -14.18 -5.56 -15.95
C SER A 92 -13.53 -6.49 -14.93
N GLU A 93 -12.67 -7.41 -15.37
CA GLU A 93 -12.05 -8.43 -14.51
C GLU A 93 -10.65 -8.03 -14.03
N SER A 94 -10.04 -7.04 -14.68
CA SER A 94 -8.75 -6.48 -14.27
C SER A 94 -8.84 -5.80 -12.90
N ASN A 95 -7.81 -5.94 -12.09
CA ASN A 95 -7.69 -5.19 -10.84
C ASN A 95 -7.70 -3.68 -11.10
N LYS A 96 -8.29 -2.92 -10.17
CA LYS A 96 -8.37 -1.45 -10.25
C LYS A 96 -7.56 -0.79 -9.14
N ILE A 97 -6.95 0.34 -9.46
CA ILE A 97 -6.23 1.21 -8.54
C ILE A 97 -7.05 2.47 -8.33
N HIS A 98 -7.57 2.65 -7.12
CA HIS A 98 -8.35 3.81 -6.72
C HIS A 98 -7.43 4.80 -6.01
N CYS A 99 -7.41 6.06 -6.45
CA CYS A 99 -6.56 7.09 -5.85
C CYS A 99 -7.04 8.51 -6.21
N THR A 100 -6.36 9.51 -5.66
CA THR A 100 -6.61 10.93 -5.96
C THR A 100 -6.12 11.29 -7.37
N PRO A 101 -6.66 12.35 -8.01
CA PRO A 101 -6.27 12.75 -9.37
C PRO A 101 -4.76 13.00 -9.52
N ILE A 102 -4.14 13.59 -8.49
CA ILE A 102 -2.69 13.84 -8.46
C ILE A 102 -1.90 12.52 -8.48
N THR A 103 -2.32 11.53 -7.67
CA THR A 103 -1.67 10.22 -7.63
C THR A 103 -1.88 9.46 -8.94
N ALA A 104 -3.07 9.55 -9.53
CA ALA A 104 -3.39 8.94 -10.81
C ALA A 104 -2.52 9.50 -11.95
N ALA A 105 -2.31 10.81 -12.01
CA ALA A 105 -1.42 11.44 -12.98
C ALA A 105 0.02 10.90 -12.84
N LEU A 106 0.52 10.75 -11.60
CA LEU A 106 1.85 10.18 -11.36
C LEU A 106 1.93 8.70 -11.77
N LEU A 107 0.90 7.90 -11.47
CA LEU A 107 0.85 6.50 -11.91
C LEU A 107 0.84 6.37 -13.43
N LYS A 108 0.03 7.17 -14.13
CA LYS A 108 -0.10 7.14 -15.59
C LYS A 108 1.16 7.64 -16.29
N HIS A 109 1.66 8.81 -15.90
CA HIS A 109 2.72 9.50 -16.65
C HIS A 109 4.14 9.20 -16.17
N VAL A 110 4.34 8.86 -14.90
CA VAL A 110 5.69 8.58 -14.34
C VAL A 110 5.93 7.09 -14.19
N HIS A 111 4.92 6.37 -13.68
CA HIS A 111 4.99 4.93 -13.45
C HIS A 111 4.60 4.08 -14.67
N GLY A 112 3.88 4.66 -15.64
CA GLY A 112 3.49 4.01 -16.88
C GLY A 112 2.30 3.06 -16.75
N VAL A 113 1.49 3.20 -15.70
CA VAL A 113 0.32 2.34 -15.49
C VAL A 113 -0.77 2.68 -16.51
N HIS A 114 -1.36 1.66 -17.12
CA HIS A 114 -2.44 1.85 -18.09
C HIS A 114 -3.66 2.56 -17.48
N GLU A 115 -4.23 3.53 -18.21
CA GLU A 115 -5.31 4.37 -17.70
C GLU A 115 -6.57 3.59 -17.29
N ASP A 116 -6.87 2.50 -18.01
CA ASP A 116 -8.06 1.68 -17.79
C ASP A 116 -8.15 0.99 -16.43
N ILE A 117 -7.03 0.90 -15.71
CA ILE A 117 -7.00 0.30 -14.38
C ILE A 117 -6.88 1.35 -13.27
N VAL A 118 -6.78 2.64 -13.60
CA VAL A 118 -6.67 3.72 -12.61
C VAL A 118 -7.99 4.47 -12.53
N ILE A 119 -8.63 4.42 -11.37
CA ILE A 119 -9.91 5.08 -11.07
C ILE A 119 -9.65 6.26 -10.14
N GLU A 120 -9.96 7.47 -10.61
CA GLU A 120 -9.72 8.71 -9.88
C GLU A 120 -10.93 9.06 -9.01
N HIS A 121 -10.65 9.54 -7.80
CA HIS A 121 -11.67 10.02 -6.85
C HIS A 121 -11.33 11.43 -6.40
N GLU A 122 -12.21 12.38 -6.69
CA GLU A 122 -12.09 13.75 -6.21
C GLU A 122 -12.17 13.82 -4.69
N TYR A 123 -11.48 14.80 -4.10
CA TYR A 123 -11.53 15.01 -2.66
C TYR A 123 -12.95 15.34 -2.19
N GLY A 124 -13.38 14.72 -1.09
CA GLY A 124 -14.72 14.94 -0.52
C GLY A 124 -15.84 14.17 -1.23
N VAL A 125 -15.53 13.37 -2.26
CA VAL A 125 -16.49 12.46 -2.89
C VAL A 125 -16.51 11.11 -2.16
N THR A 126 -17.70 10.57 -1.96
CA THR A 126 -17.89 9.21 -1.45
C THR A 126 -18.09 8.24 -2.61
N TRP A 127 -17.52 7.05 -2.47
CA TRP A 127 -17.70 5.93 -3.38
C TRP A 127 -18.01 4.67 -2.58
N ASP A 128 -18.96 3.88 -3.07
CA ASP A 128 -19.39 2.64 -2.44
C ASP A 128 -18.62 1.44 -3.02
N PHE A 129 -17.93 0.71 -2.16
CA PHE A 129 -17.38 -0.59 -2.50
C PHE A 129 -18.45 -1.67 -2.27
N ILE A 130 -18.89 -2.29 -3.35
CA ILE A 130 -19.90 -3.35 -3.30
C ILE A 130 -19.18 -4.69 -3.18
N VAL A 131 -19.47 -5.41 -2.09
CA VAL A 131 -19.03 -6.79 -1.91
C VAL A 131 -20.10 -7.69 -2.51
N GLU A 132 -19.78 -8.38 -3.59
CA GLU A 132 -20.65 -9.46 -4.08
C GLU A 132 -20.54 -10.63 -3.11
N GLU A 133 -21.58 -10.84 -2.30
CA GLU A 133 -21.72 -12.06 -1.51
C GLU A 133 -22.00 -13.20 -2.50
N GLU A 134 -21.09 -14.19 -2.56
CA GLU A 134 -21.39 -15.46 -3.24
C GLU A 134 -22.52 -16.13 -2.45
N GLU A 135 -23.76 -15.86 -2.87
CA GLU A 135 -24.93 -16.57 -2.37
C GLU A 135 -24.72 -18.06 -2.67
N ASP A 136 -24.59 -18.86 -1.60
CA ASP A 136 -24.33 -20.28 -1.63
C ASP A 136 -25.18 -20.96 -2.71
N ARG A 137 -24.57 -21.30 -3.86
CA ARG A 137 -25.13 -22.27 -4.79
C ARG A 137 -25.03 -23.67 -4.17
N LYS A 138 -25.82 -23.89 -3.12
CA LYS A 138 -26.25 -25.19 -2.61
C LYS A 138 -27.75 -25.34 -2.86
N LYS A 139 -28.13 -25.42 -4.14
CA LYS A 139 -29.37 -25.99 -4.66
C LYS A 139 -28.95 -26.48 -6.06
N THR A 140 -28.87 -27.76 -6.38
CA THR A 140 -29.69 -28.94 -6.06
C THR A 140 -28.89 -30.19 -6.43
#